data_AF-A0AAQ4ENT6-F1
#
_entry.id   AF-A0AAQ4ENT6-F1
#
_cell.length_a   1.000
_cell.length_b   1.000
_cell.length_c   1.000
_cell.angle_alpha   90.00
_cell.angle_beta   90.00
_cell.angle_gamma   90.00
#
_symmetry.space_group_name_H-M   'P 1'
#
loop_
_entity.id
_entity.type
_entity.pdbx_description
1 polymer ?
#
loop_
_entity_poly.entity_id
_entity_poly.type
_entity_poly.pdbx_seq_one_letter_code
_entity_poly.pdbx_strand_id
1 'polypeptide(L)'
;MHLGEPTAKPKHKHSERHMRCRIKCCWKLDEVDVTVCRVHSMSEGLKCAPGKTCRRGICARHQWNRRITTSAHMYHNNLGLRDKAF
;
A
#
# COMPACT_ATOMS: atom_id res chain seq x y z
N MET A 1 -2.00 -8.54 5.83
CA MET A 1 -0.56 -8.22 5.79
C MET A 1 -0.36 -6.71 5.66
N HIS A 2 -0.60 -6.05 6.80
CA HIS A 2 0.04 -4.87 7.39
C HIS A 2 -0.36 -5.04 8.86
N LEU A 3 0.56 -5.44 9.73
CA LEU A 3 0.35 -5.39 11.18
C LEU A 3 1.29 -4.28 11.65
N GLY A 4 0.89 -3.03 11.42
CA GLY A 4 1.72 -1.85 11.67
C GLY A 4 1.22 -0.59 10.94
N GLU A 5 1.82 0.54 11.32
CA GLU A 5 1.39 1.92 11.03
C GLU A 5 0.94 2.15 9.56
N PRO A 6 -0.26 2.72 9.31
CA PRO A 6 -0.83 2.88 7.96
C PRO A 6 0.01 3.72 7.00
N THR A 7 0.92 4.53 7.52
CA THR A 7 1.77 5.46 6.77
C THR A 7 3.16 4.89 6.45
N ALA A 8 3.45 3.66 6.90
CA ALA A 8 4.75 3.02 6.74
C ALA A 8 5.14 2.95 5.25
N LYS A 9 6.24 3.61 4.91
CA LYS A 9 6.81 3.65 3.56
C LYS A 9 7.99 2.69 3.47
N PRO A 10 8.15 1.94 2.36
CA PRO A 10 9.35 1.14 2.17
C PRO A 10 10.59 2.03 2.18
N LYS A 11 11.61 1.62 2.95
CA LYS A 11 12.88 2.35 3.11
C LYS A 11 13.64 2.52 1.79
N HIS A 12 13.47 1.57 0.85
CA HIS A 12 14.24 1.52 -0.42
C HIS A 12 13.33 1.45 -1.66
N LYS A 13 12.61 2.55 -1.93
CA LYS A 13 11.67 2.68 -3.07
C LYS A 13 12.30 2.56 -4.46
N HIS A 14 13.63 2.70 -4.55
CA HIS A 14 14.38 2.58 -5.81
C HIS A 14 15.28 1.33 -5.88
N SER A 15 15.16 0.43 -4.89
CA SER A 15 15.88 -0.84 -4.97
C SER A 15 15.40 -1.66 -6.16
N GLU A 16 16.31 -2.45 -6.74
CA GLU A 16 16.00 -3.39 -7.81
C GLU A 16 14.82 -4.31 -7.45
N ARG A 17 14.73 -4.70 -6.17
CA ARG A 17 13.62 -5.49 -5.63
C ARG A 17 12.27 -4.78 -5.79
N HIS A 18 12.21 -3.49 -5.46
CA HIS A 18 11.01 -2.67 -5.60
C HIS A 18 10.62 -2.47 -7.07
N MET A 19 11.63 -2.34 -7.96
CA MET A 19 11.43 -2.31 -9.41
C MET A 19 10.98 -3.65 -9.99
N ARG A 20 11.19 -4.76 -9.29
CA ARG A 20 10.64 -6.10 -9.61
C ARG A 20 9.33 -6.39 -8.86
N CYS A 21 8.65 -5.35 -8.36
CA CYS A 21 7.39 -5.46 -7.64
C CYS A 21 7.45 -6.40 -6.44
N ARG A 22 8.58 -6.39 -5.72
CA ARG A 22 8.79 -7.12 -4.48
C ARG A 22 9.12 -6.15 -3.36
N ILE A 23 8.55 -6.39 -2.18
CA ILE A 23 8.76 -5.58 -0.98
C ILE A 23 9.29 -6.46 0.15
N LYS A 24 10.31 -5.96 0.87
CA LYS A 24 10.80 -6.61 2.10
C LYS A 24 10.07 -5.97 3.27
N CYS A 25 9.30 -6.76 4.00
CA CYS A 25 8.66 -6.37 5.23
C CYS A 25 9.44 -6.97 6.39
N CYS A 26 9.69 -6.17 7.43
CA CYS A 26 10.32 -6.62 8.66
C CYS A 26 9.43 -6.24 9.83
N TRP A 27 9.33 -7.12 10.83
CA TRP A 27 8.64 -6.87 12.09
C TRP A 27 9.54 -7.29 13.23
N LYS A 28 9.43 -6.54 14.33
CA LYS A 28 10.08 -6.88 15.58
C LYS A 28 9.14 -7.80 16.36
N LEU A 29 9.69 -8.90 16.88
CA LEU A 29 9.00 -9.75 17.84
C LEU A 29 9.43 -9.29 19.24
N ASP A 30 8.58 -8.48 19.88
CA ASP A 30 8.92 -7.81 21.14
C ASP A 30 9.22 -8.80 22.28
N GLU A 31 8.65 -9.99 22.24
CA GLU A 31 8.83 -11.04 23.25
C GLU A 31 10.23 -11.69 23.25
N VAL A 32 10.94 -11.64 22.12
CA VAL A 32 12.23 -12.34 21.94
C VAL A 32 13.35 -11.44 21.41
N ASP A 33 13.09 -10.14 21.25
CA ASP A 33 14.00 -9.14 20.66
C ASP A 33 14.59 -9.54 19.28
N VAL A 34 13.85 -10.36 18.52
CA VAL A 34 14.25 -10.80 17.18
C VAL A 34 13.53 -9.97 16.13
N THR A 35 14.27 -9.50 15.12
CA THR A 35 13.69 -8.92 13.91
C THR A 35 13.54 -9.98 12.83
N VAL A 36 12.31 -10.24 12.41
CA VAL A 36 12.02 -11.18 11.31
C VAL A 36 11.64 -10.41 10.07
N CYS A 37 12.21 -10.80 8.93
CA CYS A 37 11.90 -10.18 7.65
C CYS A 37 11.43 -11.21 6.63
N ARG A 38 10.43 -10.85 5.82
CA ARG A 38 9.99 -11.63 4.66
C ARG A 38 9.83 -10.75 3.43
N VAL A 39 9.96 -11.38 2.27
CA VAL A 39 9.77 -10.72 0.97
C VAL A 39 8.42 -11.13 0.40
N HIS A 40 7.65 -10.15 -0.05
CA HIS A 40 6.33 -10.33 -0.63
C HIS A 40 6.22 -9.68 -2.00
N SER A 41 5.33 -10.19 -2.84
CA SER A 41 4.92 -9.49 -4.05
C SER A 41 4.11 -8.25 -3.67
N MET A 42 4.37 -7.14 -4.34
CA MET A 42 3.58 -5.92 -4.22
C MET A 42 2.22 -6.12 -4.87
N SER A 43 1.18 -5.55 -4.26
CA SER A 43 -0.17 -5.53 -4.82
C SER A 43 -0.23 -4.79 -6.15
N GLU A 44 -1.21 -5.17 -6.96
CA GLU A 44 -1.57 -4.50 -8.21
C GLU A 44 -1.81 -2.99 -7.99
N GLY A 45 -1.32 -2.15 -8.92
CA GLY A 45 -1.47 -0.70 -8.86
C GLY A 45 -0.52 0.03 -7.90
N LEU A 46 0.21 -0.68 -7.05
CA LEU A 46 1.15 -0.05 -6.11
C LEU A 46 2.32 0.60 -6.87
N LYS A 47 2.71 1.82 -6.47
CA LYS A 47 3.78 2.60 -7.13
C LYS A 47 5.14 1.94 -6.91
N CYS A 48 5.82 1.63 -8.02
CA CYS A 48 7.17 1.04 -8.02
C CYS A 48 8.25 2.01 -8.51
N ALA A 49 7.89 3.05 -9.25
CA ALA A 49 8.77 4.15 -9.65
C ALA A 49 7.93 5.38 -10.01
N PRO A 50 8.53 6.56 -10.24
CA PRO A 50 7.79 7.74 -10.72
C PRO A 50 6.98 7.41 -11.99
N GLY A 51 5.65 7.52 -11.89
CA GLY A 51 4.71 7.23 -12.98
C GLY A 51 4.54 5.74 -13.34
N LYS A 52 5.18 4.81 -12.63
CA LYS A 52 5.07 3.35 -12.87
C LYS A 52 4.39 2.65 -11.70
N THR A 53 3.64 1.60 -12.01
CA THR A 53 2.92 0.78 -11.02
C THR A 53 3.22 -0.70 -11.23
N CYS A 54 2.89 -1.52 -10.24
CA CYS A 54 3.01 -2.96 -10.31
C CYS A 54 1.79 -3.59 -10.96
N ARG A 55 2.01 -4.47 -11.95
CA ARG A 55 0.99 -5.34 -12.51
C ARG A 55 1.59 -6.70 -12.84
N ARG A 56 1.08 -7.77 -12.24
CA ARG A 56 1.58 -9.15 -12.38
C ARG A 56 3.10 -9.27 -12.19
N GLY A 57 3.64 -8.56 -11.19
CA GLY A 57 5.08 -8.56 -10.89
C GLY A 57 5.94 -7.65 -11.78
N ILE A 58 5.36 -6.92 -12.73
CA ILE A 58 6.10 -6.04 -13.66
C ILE A 58 5.89 -4.57 -13.27
N CYS A 59 6.99 -3.84 -13.08
CA CYS A 59 6.98 -2.39 -12.87
C CYS A 59 7.03 -1.63 -14.20
N ALA A 60 5.89 -1.11 -14.64
CA ALA A 60 5.81 -0.35 -15.89
C ALA A 60 4.75 0.76 -15.83
N ARG A 61 4.65 1.55 -16.89
CA ARG A 61 3.54 2.49 -17.09
C ARG A 61 2.33 1.69 -17.58
N HIS A 62 1.53 1.20 -16.65
CA HIS A 62 0.32 0.43 -16.98
C HIS A 62 -0.86 1.36 -17.26
N GLN A 63 -1.63 1.05 -18.30
CA GLN A 63 -2.94 1.64 -18.52
C GLN A 63 -3.96 0.87 -17.67
N TRP A 64 -4.33 1.47 -16.54
CA TRP A 64 -5.46 1.00 -15.74
C TRP A 64 -6.72 1.56 -16.39
N ASN A 65 -7.60 0.68 -16.87
CA ASN A 65 -8.89 1.11 -17.41
C ASN A 65 -9.63 1.87 -16.31
N ARG A 66 -9.78 3.19 -16.48
CA ARG A 66 -10.55 4.05 -15.55
C ARG A 66 -12.05 3.86 -15.73
N ARG A 67 -12.52 2.61 -15.86
CA ARG A 67 -13.96 2.34 -15.80
C ARG A 67 -14.30 2.10 -14.33
N ILE A 68 -14.90 3.15 -13.75
CA ILE A 68 -15.52 3.28 -12.42
C ILE A 68 -14.58 3.78 -11.31
N THR A 69 -14.64 5.09 -11.04
CA THR A 69 -14.50 5.63 -9.67
C THR A 69 -15.24 6.96 -9.48
N THR A 70 -16.49 7.06 -9.93
CA THR A 70 -17.48 7.99 -9.34
C THR A 70 -18.12 7.38 -8.09
N SER A 71 -17.35 6.66 -7.25
CA SER A 71 -17.87 6.11 -5.99
C SER A 71 -16.85 6.00 -4.84
N ALA A 72 -15.55 6.24 -5.07
CA ALA A 72 -14.57 6.29 -3.97
C ALA A 72 -14.41 7.69 -3.32
N HIS A 73 -15.16 8.69 -3.81
CA HIS A 73 -15.30 10.02 -3.18
C HIS A 73 -16.59 10.17 -2.35
N MET A 74 -17.37 9.09 -2.15
CA MET A 74 -18.57 9.09 -1.31
C MET A 74 -18.41 8.37 0.05
N TYR A 75 -17.20 8.00 0.46
CA TYR A 75 -16.94 7.43 1.80
C TYR A 75 -16.03 8.28 2.69
N HIS A 76 -15.95 9.59 2.43
CA HIS A 76 -15.21 10.53 3.28
C HIS A 76 -15.96 11.85 3.55
N ASN A 77 -17.30 11.87 3.51
CA ASN A 77 -18.09 13.06 3.89
C ASN A 77 -19.46 12.72 4.49
N ASN A 78 -19.53 11.92 5.55
CA ASN A 78 -20.73 11.86 6.42
C ASN A 78 -20.41 11.28 7.80
N LEU A 79 -19.55 11.95 8.57
CA LEU A 79 -19.53 11.82 10.03
C LEU A 79 -19.01 13.12 10.63
N GLY A 80 -19.90 14.09 10.66
CA GLY A 80 -19.69 15.38 11.30
C GLY A 80 -21.00 16.13 11.43
N LEU A 81 -21.53 16.12 12.67
CA LEU A 81 -22.51 17.03 13.28
C LEU A 81 -24.01 16.66 13.26
N ARG A 82 -24.47 16.36 14.49
CA ARG A 82 -25.75 16.73 15.14
C ARG A 82 -27.00 16.01 14.61
N ASP A 83 -27.87 15.42 15.44
CA ASP A 83 -28.55 16.08 16.56
C ASP A 83 -28.91 15.15 17.73
N LYS A 84 -28.97 15.77 18.91
CA LYS A 84 -29.72 15.32 20.10
C LYS A 84 -31.23 15.43 19.80
N ALA A 85 -31.97 14.35 20.08
CA ALA A 85 -33.39 14.26 20.45
C ALA A 85 -33.71 12.76 20.41
N PHE A 86 -34.25 12.07 21.41
CA PHE A 86 -35.22 12.40 22.46
C PHE A 86 -34.89 11.54 23.70
#